data_AF-A0A7U8GGB9-F1
#
_entry.id   AF-A0A7U8GGB9-F1
#
_cell.length_a   1.000
_cell.length_b   1.000
_cell.length_c   1.000
_cell.angle_alpha   90.00
_cell.angle_beta   90.00
_cell.angle_gamma   90.00
#
_symmetry.space_group_name_H-M   'P 1'
#
loop_
_entity.id
_entity.type
_entity.pdbx_description
1 polymer ?
#
loop_
_entity_poly.entity_id
_entity_poly.type
_entity_poly.pdbx_seq_one_letter_code
_entity_poly.pdbx_strand_id
1 'polypeptide(L)'
;MNEKFSKIGFVLAVAGSAVGLGNAWKFPTLVGQNGGSAFVLLYLLLTLGVGFVIFLAELSIGKLSEKDPVNAYYTLAPKHKRAWSIVGFSLIGAILIVSFYSVIIGWIVKYAYFGFFPLPKSIEE
;
A
#
# COMPACT_ATOMS: atom_id res chain seq x y z
N MET A 1 3.96 18.37 20.94
CA MET A 1 3.45 18.12 19.58
C MET A 1 1.95 17.94 19.68
N ASN A 2 1.14 18.87 19.16
CA ASN A 2 -0.31 18.70 19.15
C ASN A 2 -0.63 17.51 18.24
N GLU A 3 -1.12 16.41 18.80
CA GLU A 3 -1.63 15.25 18.07
C GLU A 3 -2.76 15.74 17.15
N LYS A 4 -2.47 15.96 15.86
CA LYS A 4 -3.46 16.44 14.89
C LYS A 4 -4.42 15.33 14.43
N PHE A 5 -4.22 14.09 14.86
CA PHE A 5 -5.03 12.93 14.50
C PHE A 5 -5.51 12.15 15.73
N SER A 6 -6.78 11.80 15.76
CA SER A 6 -7.32 10.81 16.70
C SER A 6 -6.73 9.43 16.40
N LYS A 7 -6.59 8.58 17.44
CA LYS A 7 -6.15 7.17 17.29
C LYS A 7 -6.94 6.43 16.21
N ILE A 8 -8.24 6.68 16.12
CA ILE A 8 -9.11 6.09 15.11
C ILE A 8 -8.75 6.61 13.72
N GLY A 9 -8.51 7.91 13.57
CA GLY A 9 -8.10 8.51 12.30
C GLY A 9 -6.77 7.95 11.80
N PHE A 10 -5.82 7.72 12.69
CA PHE A 10 -4.56 7.05 12.35
C PHE A 10 -4.78 5.62 11.84
N VAL A 11 -5.55 4.81 12.56
CA VAL A 11 -5.84 3.42 12.15
C VAL A 11 -6.55 3.38 10.80
N LEU A 12 -7.53 4.26 10.57
CA LEU A 12 -8.25 4.34 9.31
C LEU A 12 -7.36 4.78 8.15
N ALA A 13 -6.46 5.75 8.36
CA ALA A 13 -5.51 6.18 7.34
C ALA A 13 -4.54 5.05 6.94
N VAL A 14 -4.03 4.31 7.93
CA VAL A 14 -3.16 3.16 7.70
C VAL A 14 -3.91 2.03 6.99
N ALA A 15 -5.13 1.71 7.43
CA ALA A 15 -5.95 0.67 6.80
C ALA A 15 -6.31 1.05 5.35
N GLY A 16 -6.69 2.29 5.10
CA GLY A 16 -6.96 2.81 3.76
C GLY A 16 -5.73 2.83 2.86
N SER A 17 -4.53 3.03 3.41
CA SER A 17 -3.27 2.92 2.65
C SER A 17 -2.89 1.47 2.32
N ALA A 18 -3.29 0.50 3.16
CA ALA A 18 -2.95 -0.91 2.97
C ALA A 18 -3.97 -1.65 2.08
N VAL A 19 -5.24 -1.25 2.09
CA VAL A 19 -6.31 -1.86 1.29
C VAL A 19 -6.42 -1.17 -0.07
N GLY A 20 -6.11 -1.90 -1.14
CA GLY A 20 -6.18 -1.36 -2.50
C GLY A 20 -6.67 -2.37 -3.54
N LEU A 21 -6.51 -2.01 -4.82
CA LEU A 21 -6.91 -2.84 -5.97
C LEU A 21 -6.33 -4.24 -5.91
N GLY A 22 -5.08 -4.39 -5.47
CA GLY A 22 -4.44 -5.71 -5.30
C GLY A 22 -5.28 -6.70 -4.49
N ASN A 23 -5.90 -6.23 -3.40
CA ASN A 23 -6.77 -7.06 -2.57
C ASN A 23 -8.11 -7.37 -3.25
N ALA A 24 -8.62 -6.43 -4.06
CA ALA A 24 -9.89 -6.59 -4.77
C ALA A 24 -9.84 -7.61 -5.90
N TRP A 25 -8.75 -7.63 -6.70
CA TRP A 25 -8.70 -8.43 -7.94
C TRP A 25 -7.54 -9.42 -8.04
N LYS A 26 -6.36 -9.08 -7.50
CA LYS A 26 -5.11 -9.82 -7.74
C LYS A 26 -5.02 -10.96 -6.75
N PHE A 27 -5.36 -10.71 -5.49
CA PHE A 27 -5.42 -11.75 -4.46
C PHE A 27 -6.40 -12.88 -4.83
N PRO A 28 -7.69 -12.63 -5.17
CA PRO A 28 -8.60 -13.70 -5.58
C PRO A 28 -8.12 -14.46 -6.82
N THR A 29 -7.55 -13.74 -7.81
CA THR A 29 -7.00 -14.36 -9.01
C THR A 29 -5.83 -15.29 -8.68
N LEU A 30 -4.91 -14.85 -7.82
CA LEU A 30 -3.78 -15.68 -7.37
C LEU A 30 -4.24 -16.88 -6.55
N VAL A 31 -5.22 -16.70 -5.66
CA VAL A 31 -5.84 -17.80 -4.91
C VAL A 31 -6.41 -18.84 -5.88
N GLY A 32 -7.21 -18.39 -6.88
CA GLY A 32 -7.80 -19.28 -7.87
C GLY A 32 -6.77 -20.04 -8.72
N GLN A 33 -5.64 -19.41 -9.04
CA GLN A 33 -4.60 -20.00 -9.89
C GLN A 33 -3.58 -20.86 -9.14
N ASN A 34 -3.36 -20.63 -7.84
CA ASN A 34 -2.24 -21.24 -7.08
C ASN A 34 -2.69 -22.26 -6.01
N GLY A 35 -3.80 -22.97 -6.25
CA GLY A 35 -4.23 -24.04 -5.34
C GLY A 35 -5.15 -23.59 -4.20
N GLY A 36 -5.84 -22.46 -4.36
CA GLY A 36 -6.96 -22.06 -3.51
C GLY A 36 -6.57 -21.86 -2.05
N SER A 37 -7.14 -22.67 -1.18
CA SER A 37 -6.95 -22.58 0.28
C SER A 37 -5.50 -22.86 0.72
N ALA A 38 -4.76 -23.73 0.02
CA ALA A 38 -3.35 -23.99 0.33
C ALA A 38 -2.49 -22.72 0.15
N PHE A 39 -2.75 -21.95 -0.90
CA PHE A 39 -2.12 -20.65 -1.10
C PHE A 39 -2.50 -19.65 0.00
N VAL A 40 -3.77 -19.62 0.42
CA VAL A 40 -4.22 -18.71 1.48
C VAL A 40 -3.51 -19.00 2.80
N LEU A 41 -3.34 -20.27 3.18
CA LEU A 41 -2.62 -20.64 4.40
C LEU A 41 -1.15 -20.18 4.37
N LEU A 42 -0.46 -20.42 3.26
CA LEU A 42 0.92 -19.96 3.08
C LEU A 42 1.00 -18.44 3.06
N TYR A 43 0.07 -17.77 2.38
CA TYR A 43 -0.04 -16.32 2.33
C TYR A 43 -0.18 -15.74 3.74
N LEU A 44 -1.09 -16.27 4.57
CA LEU A 44 -1.28 -15.80 5.94
C LEU A 44 -0.03 -16.00 6.80
N LEU A 45 0.65 -17.13 6.67
CA LEU A 45 1.90 -17.39 7.39
C LEU A 45 2.97 -16.35 7.02
N LEU A 46 3.16 -16.08 5.72
CA LEU A 46 4.13 -15.10 5.26
C LEU A 46 3.71 -13.65 5.59
N THR A 47 2.42 -13.34 5.55
CA THR A 47 1.91 -12.02 5.92
C THR A 47 2.12 -11.74 7.40
N LEU A 48 1.82 -12.69 8.29
CA LEU A 48 2.01 -12.50 9.73
C LEU A 48 3.50 -12.60 10.13
N GLY A 49 4.29 -13.42 9.44
CA GLY A 49 5.72 -13.58 9.73
C GLY A 49 6.60 -12.46 9.17
N VAL A 50 6.42 -12.12 7.89
CA VAL A 50 7.30 -11.17 7.18
C VAL A 50 6.62 -9.82 7.05
N GLY A 51 5.40 -9.78 6.49
CA GLY A 51 4.70 -8.53 6.22
C GLY A 51 4.44 -7.70 7.48
N PHE A 52 3.93 -8.33 8.53
CA PHE A 52 3.61 -7.67 9.79
C PHE A 52 4.86 -7.17 10.51
N VAL A 53 5.96 -7.93 10.49
CA VAL A 53 7.22 -7.52 11.12
C VAL A 53 7.83 -6.31 10.40
N ILE A 54 7.85 -6.32 9.06
CA ILE A 54 8.32 -5.18 8.26
C ILE A 54 7.44 -3.96 8.54
N PHE A 55 6.12 -4.13 8.56
CA PHE A 55 5.18 -3.05 8.85
C PHE A 55 5.43 -2.41 10.24
N LEU A 56 5.64 -3.21 11.28
CA LEU A 56 5.97 -2.70 12.62
C LEU A 56 7.33 -1.98 12.64
N ALA A 57 8.32 -2.47 11.89
CA ALA A 57 9.62 -1.84 11.77
C ALA A 57 9.51 -0.46 11.10
N GLU A 58 8.79 -0.35 9.99
CA GLU A 58 8.56 0.92 9.28
C GLU A 58 7.81 1.93 10.15
N LEU A 59 6.75 1.50 10.84
CA LEU A 59 6.03 2.35 11.80
C LEU A 59 6.94 2.85 12.93
N SER A 60 7.80 1.97 13.46
CA SER A 60 8.71 2.32 14.54
C SER A 60 9.76 3.33 14.08
N ILE A 61 10.33 3.14 12.88
CA ILE A 61 11.28 4.06 12.25
C ILE A 61 10.64 5.43 12.03
N GLY A 62 9.41 5.46 11.48
CA GLY A 62 8.67 6.70 11.29
C GLY A 62 8.41 7.44 12.60
N LYS A 63 7.97 6.71 13.64
CA LYS A 63 7.68 7.29 14.96
C LYS A 63 8.94 7.77 15.71
N LEU A 64 10.06 7.08 15.57
CA LEU A 64 11.32 7.45 16.23
C LEU A 64 12.03 8.62 15.53
N SER A 65 11.94 8.70 14.21
CA SER A 65 12.62 9.74 13.44
C SER A 65 11.81 11.02 13.30
N GLU A 66 10.47 10.92 13.21
CA GLU A 66 9.55 12.02 12.87
C GLU A 66 9.99 12.81 11.62
N LYS A 67 10.62 12.12 10.66
CA LYS A 67 11.21 12.70 9.45
C LYS A 67 10.79 11.92 8.20
N ASP A 68 11.03 12.50 7.03
CA ASP A 68 10.90 11.81 5.75
C ASP A 68 11.88 10.62 5.63
N PRO A 69 11.64 9.64 4.74
CA PRO A 69 12.43 8.40 4.68
C PRO A 69 13.94 8.62 4.51
N VAL A 70 14.37 9.59 3.70
CA VAL A 70 15.78 9.88 3.45
C VAL A 70 16.45 10.36 4.74
N ASN A 71 15.84 11.34 5.41
CA ASN A 71 16.35 11.89 6.66
C ASN A 71 16.17 10.95 7.87
N ALA A 72 15.13 10.10 7.85
CA ALA A 72 14.89 9.09 8.87
C ALA A 72 16.03 8.08 8.92
N TYR A 73 16.38 7.50 7.77
CA TYR A 73 17.52 6.58 7.68
C TYR A 73 18.85 7.26 8.00
N TYR A 74 19.07 8.50 7.54
CA TYR A 74 20.29 9.25 7.88
C TYR A 74 20.42 9.50 9.40
N THR A 75 19.32 9.84 10.06
CA THR A 75 19.32 10.18 11.51
C THR A 75 19.48 8.93 12.37
N LEU A 76 18.75 7.85 12.04
CA LEU A 76 18.68 6.63 12.84
C LEU A 76 19.82 5.63 12.55
N ALA A 77 20.49 5.72 11.39
CA ALA A 77 21.56 4.78 11.06
C ALA A 77 22.78 4.94 12.01
N PRO A 78 23.25 3.85 12.66
CA PRO A 78 24.38 3.90 13.58
C PRO A 78 25.73 4.10 12.86
N LYS A 79 25.88 3.59 11.63
CA LYS A 79 27.08 3.74 10.78
C LYS A 79 26.67 3.90 9.31
N HIS A 80 27.56 4.45 8.48
CA HIS A 80 27.34 4.65 7.04
C HIS A 80 26.05 5.42 6.69
N LYS A 81 25.75 6.49 7.44
CA LYS A 81 24.51 7.28 7.31
C LYS A 81 24.18 7.72 5.89
N ARG A 82 25.19 8.14 5.11
CA ARG A 82 25.01 8.54 3.71
C ARG A 82 24.58 7.38 2.82
N ALA A 83 25.11 6.17 3.03
CA ALA A 83 24.71 4.99 2.25
C ALA A 83 23.25 4.60 2.56
N TRP A 84 22.88 4.59 3.84
CA TRP A 84 21.49 4.31 4.27
C TRP A 84 20.49 5.36 3.78
N SER A 85 20.89 6.62 3.73
CA SER A 85 20.08 7.70 3.19
C SER A 85 19.66 7.46 1.73
N ILE A 86 20.46 6.74 0.94
CA ILE A 86 20.14 6.44 -0.47
C ILE A 86 18.89 5.53 -0.56
N VAL A 87 18.70 4.62 0.41
CA VAL A 87 17.52 3.74 0.46
C VAL A 87 16.23 4.55 0.61
N GLY A 88 16.28 5.73 1.23
CA GLY A 88 15.13 6.61 1.35
C GLY A 88 14.58 7.13 0.01
N PHE A 89 15.38 7.12 -1.05
CA PHE A 89 14.91 7.46 -2.41
C PHE A 89 14.01 6.37 -3.03
N SER A 90 13.80 5.25 -2.34
CA SER A 90 12.72 4.29 -2.69
C SER A 90 11.34 4.95 -2.80
N LEU A 91 11.14 6.14 -2.21
CA LEU A 91 9.96 6.98 -2.41
C LEU A 91 9.67 7.29 -3.89
N ILE A 92 10.69 7.32 -4.76
CA ILE A 92 10.50 7.49 -6.21
C ILE A 92 9.63 6.34 -6.76
N GLY A 93 9.80 5.12 -6.25
CA GLY A 93 8.97 3.99 -6.61
C GLY A 93 7.50 4.23 -6.26
N ALA A 94 7.22 4.80 -5.09
CA ALA A 94 5.85 5.15 -4.70
C ALA A 94 5.23 6.19 -5.65
N ILE A 95 6.00 7.18 -6.10
CA ILE A 95 5.56 8.18 -7.09
C ILE A 95 5.22 7.51 -8.43
N LEU A 96 6.06 6.59 -8.89
CA LEU A 96 5.80 5.81 -10.11
C LEU A 96 4.57 4.90 -9.97
N ILE A 97 4.32 4.36 -8.78
CA ILE A 97 3.12 3.57 -8.51
C ILE A 97 1.86 4.44 -8.59
N VAL A 98 1.90 5.63 -7.99
CA VAL A 98 0.77 6.57 -8.02
C VAL A 98 0.40 6.98 -9.44
N SER A 99 1.38 7.15 -10.34
CA SER A 99 1.11 7.56 -11.72
C SER A 99 0.21 6.55 -12.44
N PHE A 100 0.48 5.25 -12.35
CA PHE A 100 -0.40 4.25 -12.97
C PHE A 100 -1.70 4.05 -12.19
N TYR A 101 -1.66 4.11 -10.85
CA TYR A 101 -2.87 3.98 -10.02
C TYR A 101 -3.89 5.08 -10.33
N SER A 102 -3.43 6.29 -10.68
CA SER A 102 -4.30 7.41 -11.06
C SER A 102 -5.18 7.09 -12.28
N VAL A 103 -4.64 6.36 -13.26
CA VAL A 103 -5.36 5.95 -14.47
C VAL A 103 -6.45 4.94 -14.13
N ILE A 104 -6.13 3.95 -13.29
CA ILE A 104 -7.09 2.93 -12.84
C ILE A 104 -8.23 3.57 -12.05
N ILE A 105 -7.92 4.51 -11.16
CA ILE A 105 -8.94 5.28 -10.43
C ILE A 105 -9.83 6.05 -11.42
N GLY A 106 -9.26 6.64 -12.47
CA GLY A 106 -10.03 7.28 -13.54
C GLY A 106 -11.03 6.34 -14.20
N TRP A 107 -10.65 5.08 -14.46
CA TRP A 107 -11.57 4.06 -14.98
C TRP A 107 -12.66 3.72 -13.97
N ILE A 108 -12.32 3.54 -12.69
CA ILE A 108 -13.30 3.24 -11.64
C ILE A 108 -14.33 4.38 -11.55
N VAL A 109 -13.91 5.64 -11.54
CA VAL A 109 -14.81 6.79 -11.51
C VAL A 109 -15.69 6.84 -12.76
N LYS A 110 -15.12 6.61 -13.95
CA LYS A 110 -15.88 6.53 -15.20
C LYS A 110 -16.97 5.45 -15.17
N TYR A 111 -16.62 4.23 -14.75
CA TYR A 111 -17.57 3.12 -14.68
C TYR A 111 -18.59 3.31 -13.54
N ALA A 112 -18.19 3.90 -12.42
CA ALA A 112 -19.12 4.25 -11.35
C ALA A 112 -20.15 5.28 -11.84
N TYR A 113 -19.71 6.29 -12.60
CA TYR A 113 -20.61 7.26 -13.23
C TYR A 113 -21.56 6.59 -14.22
N PHE A 114 -21.05 5.73 -15.12
CA PHE A 114 -21.90 4.97 -16.05
C PHE A 114 -22.83 3.99 -15.38
N GLY A 115 -22.50 3.47 -14.20
CA GLY A 115 -23.37 2.60 -13.42
C GLY A 115 -24.66 3.27 -12.96
N PHE A 116 -24.73 4.61 -12.94
CA PHE A 116 -25.98 5.35 -12.69
C PHE A 116 -26.89 5.44 -13.92
N PHE A 117 -26.40 5.07 -15.10
CA PHE A 117 -27.14 5.07 -16.36
C PHE A 117 -27.42 3.63 -16.83
N PRO A 118 -28.36 3.42 -17.76
CA PRO A 118 -28.59 2.11 -18.35
C PRO A 118 -27.29 1.59 -18.99
N LEU A 119 -26.85 0.42 -18.54
CA LEU A 119 -25.65 -0.22 -19.09
C LEU A 119 -25.91 -0.60 -20.56
N PRO A 120 -24.94 -0.39 -21.46
CA PRO A 120 -25.04 -0.85 -22.85
C PRO A 120 -25.27 -2.36 -22.88
N LYS A 121 -26.14 -2.81 -23.79
CA LYS A 121 -26.61 -4.21 -23.83
C LYS A 121 -25.69 -5.13 -24.64
N SER A 122 -24.78 -4.57 -25.42
CA SER A 122 -23.77 -5.30 -26.18
C SER A 122 -22.42 -4.57 -26.14
N ILE A 123 -21.34 -5.27 -26.48
CA ILE A 123 -19.98 -4.72 -26.52
C ILE A 123 -19.73 -3.86 -27.78
N GLU A 124 -20.68 -3.87 -28.71
CA GLU A 124 -20.59 -3.21 -30.02
C GLU A 124 -21.26 -1.83 -30.07
N GLU A 125 -21.98 -1.43 -29.02
CA GLU A 125 -22.59 -0.09 -28.84
C GLU A 125 -21.70 0.82 -27.98
#